data_AF-A0A7X6YI07-F1
#
_entry.id   AF-A0A7X6YI07-F1
#
_cell.length_a   1.000
_cell.length_b   1.000
_cell.length_c   1.000
_cell.angle_alpha   90.00
_cell.angle_beta   90.00
_cell.angle_gamma   90.00
#
_symmetry.space_group_name_H-M   'P 1'
#
loop_
_entity.id
_entity.type
_entity.pdbx_description
1 polymer ?
#
loop_
_entity_poly.entity_id
_entity_poly.type
_entity_poly.pdbx_seq_one_letter_code
_entity_poly.pdbx_strand_id
1 'polypeptide(L)'
;MKKEEFKQKTHKVLDELKEYIDKLEQKADDIADDAKEEYREQLDNLKGIRDKLSSRLDEYESIADSKWDVIKESAGSFFDDVSKSWKENFASVSEVFKKDKDV
;
A
#
# COMPACT_ATOMS: atom_id res chain seq x y z
N MET A 1 -12.31 -3.04 -16.40
CA MET A 1 -10.87 -3.25 -16.67
C MET A 1 -10.61 -4.72 -16.97
N LYS A 2 -9.64 -5.04 -17.82
CA LYS A 2 -9.22 -6.42 -18.04
C LYS A 2 -8.43 -6.95 -16.83
N LYS A 3 -8.41 -8.27 -16.66
CA LYS A 3 -7.63 -8.95 -15.61
C LYS A 3 -6.16 -8.55 -15.65
N GLU A 4 -5.60 -8.53 -16.85
CA GLU A 4 -4.20 -8.19 -17.08
C GLU A 4 -3.87 -6.74 -16.68
N GLU A 5 -4.74 -5.79 -17.02
CA GLU A 5 -4.60 -4.39 -16.58
C GLU A 5 -4.70 -4.27 -15.06
N PHE A 6 -5.57 -5.05 -14.42
CA PHE A 6 -5.65 -5.10 -12.96
C PHE A 6 -4.35 -5.58 -12.36
N LYS A 7 -3.85 -6.73 -12.82
CA LYS A 7 -2.57 -7.28 -12.34
C LYS A 7 -1.43 -6.28 -12.48
N GLN A 8 -1.28 -5.66 -13.66
CA GLN A 8 -0.22 -4.68 -13.90
C GLN A 8 -0.33 -3.48 -12.94
N LYS A 9 -1.53 -2.93 -12.75
CA LYS A 9 -1.74 -1.82 -11.79
C LYS A 9 -1.46 -2.25 -10.37
N THR A 10 -1.93 -3.43 -9.95
CA THR A 10 -1.71 -3.94 -8.61
C THR A 10 -0.24 -4.24 -8.34
N HIS A 11 0.48 -4.84 -9.27
CA HIS A 11 1.93 -5.04 -9.17
C HIS A 11 2.66 -3.71 -9.04
N LYS A 12 2.30 -2.70 -9.86
CA LYS A 12 2.91 -1.38 -9.77
C LYS A 12 2.72 -0.77 -8.38
N VAL A 13 1.50 -0.81 -7.85
CA VAL A 13 1.23 -0.31 -6.49
C VAL A 13 1.97 -1.12 -5.44
N LEU A 14 2.04 -2.45 -5.56
CA LEU A 14 2.83 -3.28 -4.64
C LEU A 14 4.31 -2.91 -4.63
N ASP A 15 4.87 -2.61 -5.80
CA ASP A 15 6.27 -2.21 -5.94
C ASP A 15 6.51 -0.83 -5.31
N GLU A 16 5.67 0.16 -5.64
CA GLU A 16 5.71 1.50 -5.04
C GLU A 16 5.57 1.44 -3.51
N LEU A 17 4.68 0.57 -3.02
CA LEU A 17 4.41 0.42 -1.59
C LEU A 17 5.56 -0.31 -0.88
N LYS A 18 6.22 -1.28 -1.53
CA LYS A 18 7.47 -1.87 -1.04
C LYS A 18 8.60 -0.85 -0.95
N GLU A 19 8.84 -0.09 -2.01
CA GLU A 19 9.87 0.96 -2.00
C GLU A 19 9.60 1.99 -0.91
N TYR A 20 8.33 2.34 -0.69
CA TYR A 20 7.97 3.28 0.35
C TYR A 20 8.21 2.70 1.73
N ILE A 21 7.74 1.47 2.01
CA ILE A 21 8.03 0.77 3.26
C ILE A 21 9.54 0.72 3.52
N ASP A 22 10.36 0.35 2.53
CA ASP A 22 11.82 0.26 2.68
C ASP A 22 12.45 1.61 3.05
N LYS A 23 12.06 2.68 2.35
CA LYS A 23 12.46 4.06 2.69
C LYS A 23 12.02 4.44 4.09
N LEU A 24 10.84 4.00 4.50
CA LEU A 24 10.35 4.28 5.82
C LEU A 24 11.15 3.50 6.89
N GLU A 25 11.41 2.21 6.70
CA GLU A 25 12.23 1.42 7.62
C GLU A 25 13.62 2.01 7.81
N GLN A 26 14.25 2.49 6.73
CA GLN A 26 15.55 3.16 6.82
C GLN A 26 15.49 4.47 7.61
N LYS A 27 14.44 5.26 7.41
CA LYS A 27 14.28 6.52 8.15
C LYS A 27 13.85 6.32 9.59
N ALA A 28 13.19 5.20 9.92
CA ALA A 28 12.69 4.88 11.26
C ALA A 28 13.77 4.94 12.34
N ASP A 29 15.02 4.65 11.95
CA ASP A 29 16.18 4.68 12.84
C ASP A 29 16.63 6.12 13.17
N ASP A 30 16.29 7.09 12.32
CA ASP A 30 16.66 8.51 12.42
C ASP A 30 15.58 9.37 13.12
N ILE A 31 14.39 8.80 13.35
CA ILE A 31 13.25 9.53 13.96
C ILE A 31 13.36 9.52 15.49
N ALA A 32 13.01 10.66 16.11
CA ALA A 32 12.88 10.79 17.55
C ALA A 32 11.92 9.75 18.16
N ASP A 33 12.25 9.24 19.36
CA ASP A 33 11.47 8.20 20.05
C ASP A 33 9.97 8.53 20.21
N ASP A 34 9.61 9.80 20.36
CA ASP A 34 8.22 10.27 20.51
C ASP A 34 7.39 10.04 19.23
N ALA A 35 7.99 10.26 18.05
CA ALA A 35 7.34 10.01 16.76
C ALA A 35 7.56 8.58 16.24
N LYS A 36 8.46 7.81 16.88
CA LYS A 36 8.83 6.44 16.46
C LYS A 36 7.68 5.45 16.63
N GLU A 37 6.83 5.62 17.64
CA GLU A 37 5.65 4.76 17.86
C GLU A 37 4.62 4.95 16.74
N GLU A 38 4.18 6.19 16.49
CA GLU A 38 3.25 6.53 15.41
C GLU A 38 3.80 6.09 14.05
N TYR A 39 5.11 6.25 13.85
CA TYR A 39 5.78 5.82 12.64
C TYR A 39 5.75 4.30 12.45
N ARG A 40 6.03 3.53 13.51
CA ARG A 40 5.98 2.07 13.47
C ARG A 40 4.57 1.57 13.21
N GLU A 41 3.56 2.21 13.79
CA GLU A 41 2.16 1.87 13.52
C GLU A 41 1.79 2.10 12.04
N GLN A 42 2.19 3.25 11.48
CA GLN A 42 2.01 3.53 10.06
C GLN A 42 2.74 2.52 9.17
N LEU A 43 3.98 2.17 9.52
CA LEU A 43 4.75 1.15 8.82
C LEU A 43 4.07 -0.22 8.85
N ASP A 44 3.56 -0.63 10.01
CA ASP A 44 2.85 -1.91 10.17
C ASP A 44 1.55 -1.93 9.36
N ASN A 45 0.80 -0.83 9.37
CA ASN A 45 -0.40 -0.67 8.55
C ASN A 45 -0.08 -0.80 7.06
N LEU A 46 0.97 -0.12 6.58
CA LEU A 46 1.44 -0.23 5.20
C LEU A 46 1.85 -1.67 4.86
N LYS A 47 2.60 -2.35 5.73
CA LYS A 47 2.96 -3.77 5.56
C LYS A 47 1.71 -4.66 5.48
N GLY A 48 0.70 -4.40 6.31
CA GLY A 48 -0.57 -5.10 6.27
C GLY A 48 -1.34 -4.87 4.97
N ILE A 49 -1.37 -3.64 4.47
CA ILE A 49 -1.97 -3.30 3.17
C ILE A 49 -1.25 -4.03 2.03
N ARG A 50 0.09 -4.00 2.03
CA ARG A 50 0.93 -4.74 1.05
C ARG A 50 0.56 -6.22 1.02
N ASP A 51 0.49 -6.86 2.18
CA ASP A 51 0.25 -8.29 2.29
C ASP A 51 -1.16 -8.66 1.80
N LYS A 52 -2.17 -7.89 2.23
CA LYS A 52 -3.55 -8.04 1.75
C LYS A 52 -3.64 -7.89 0.24
N LEU A 53 -2.98 -6.87 -0.32
CA LEU A 53 -2.97 -6.60 -1.76
C LEU A 53 -2.28 -7.73 -2.54
N SER A 54 -1.15 -8.21 -2.04
CA SER A 54 -0.39 -9.31 -2.64
C SER A 54 -1.17 -10.62 -2.61
N SER A 55 -1.78 -10.96 -1.47
CA SER A 55 -2.59 -12.16 -1.32
C SER A 55 -3.81 -12.12 -2.23
N ARG A 56 -4.53 -10.99 -2.29
CA ARG A 56 -5.67 -10.79 -3.19
C ARG A 56 -5.28 -10.90 -4.65
N LEU A 57 -4.13 -10.34 -5.02
CA LEU A 57 -3.61 -10.43 -6.38
C LEU A 57 -3.40 -11.90 -6.78
N ASP A 58 -2.72 -12.68 -5.94
CA ASP A 58 -2.47 -14.12 -6.17
C ASP A 58 -3.78 -14.91 -6.31
N GLU A 59 -4.76 -14.66 -5.43
CA GLU A 59 -6.10 -15.24 -5.56
C GLU A 59 -6.71 -14.93 -6.93
N TYR A 60 -6.65 -13.67 -7.36
CA TYR A 60 -7.19 -13.25 -8.65
C TYR A 60 -6.40 -13.79 -9.84
N GLU A 61 -5.09 -13.98 -9.71
CA GLU A 61 -4.26 -14.61 -10.75
C GLU A 61 -4.73 -16.03 -11.05
N SER A 62 -5.07 -16.79 -10.01
CA SER A 62 -5.55 -18.17 -10.08
C SER A 62 -6.96 -18.30 -10.68
N ILE A 63 -7.78 -17.25 -10.62
CA ILE A 63 -9.15 -17.28 -11.13
C ILE A 63 -9.17 -17.31 -12.67
N ALA A 64 -9.94 -18.21 -13.26
CA ALA A 64 -10.13 -18.26 -14.72
C ALA A 64 -10.72 -16.96 -15.29
N ASP A 65 -10.33 -16.57 -16.50
CA ASP A 65 -10.80 -15.33 -17.16
C ASP A 65 -12.33 -15.24 -17.24
N SER A 66 -13.03 -16.36 -17.43
CA SER A 66 -14.50 -16.39 -17.44
C SER A 66 -15.14 -15.97 -16.10
N LYS A 67 -14.45 -16.14 -14.98
CA LYS A 67 -14.91 -15.73 -13.65
C LYS A 67 -14.47 -14.31 -13.29
N TRP A 68 -13.47 -13.78 -14.00
CA TRP A 68 -12.99 -12.41 -13.81
C TRP A 68 -14.11 -11.39 -13.97
N ASP A 69 -15.00 -11.56 -14.96
CA ASP A 69 -16.06 -10.59 -15.23
C ASP A 69 -17.03 -10.42 -14.04
N VAL A 70 -17.18 -11.46 -13.22
CA VAL A 70 -18.02 -11.45 -12.02
C VAL A 70 -17.31 -10.77 -10.84
N ILE A 71 -15.99 -10.94 -10.72
CA ILE A 71 -15.23 -10.44 -9.57
C ILE A 71 -14.54 -9.09 -9.80
N LYS A 72 -14.46 -8.61 -11.05
CA LYS A 72 -13.73 -7.38 -11.41
C LYS A 72 -14.21 -6.15 -10.64
N GLU A 73 -15.50 -6.07 -10.31
CA GLU A 73 -16.05 -4.98 -9.50
C GLU A 73 -15.57 -5.07 -8.05
N SER A 74 -15.61 -6.25 -7.46
CA SER A 74 -15.10 -6.48 -6.09
C SER A 74 -13.59 -6.23 -6.01
N ALA A 75 -12.84 -6.72 -6.99
CA ALA A 75 -11.40 -6.48 -7.10
C ALA A 75 -11.10 -4.98 -7.26
N GLY A 76 -11.87 -4.27 -8.10
CA GLY A 76 -11.77 -2.84 -8.28
C GLY A 76 -12.04 -2.05 -7.00
N SER A 77 -13.12 -2.37 -6.28
CA SER A 77 -13.44 -1.72 -4.99
C SER A 77 -12.35 -1.96 -3.97
N PHE A 78 -11.91 -3.21 -3.80
CA PHE A 78 -10.83 -3.54 -2.88
C PHE A 78 -9.54 -2.77 -3.21
N PHE A 79 -9.19 -2.68 -4.49
CA PHE A 79 -8.03 -1.93 -4.93
C PHE A 79 -8.19 -0.41 -4.68
N ASP A 80 -9.38 0.16 -4.87
CA ASP A 80 -9.65 1.56 -4.58
C ASP A 80 -9.53 1.87 -3.08
N ASP A 81 -10.06 0.99 -2.22
CA ASP A 81 -9.90 1.06 -0.77
C ASP A 81 -8.42 1.01 -0.37
N VAL A 82 -7.66 0.04 -0.90
CA VAL A 82 -6.22 -0.05 -0.66
C VAL A 82 -5.49 1.21 -1.15
N SER A 83 -5.83 1.70 -2.34
CA SER A 83 -5.21 2.89 -2.93
C SER A 83 -5.48 4.14 -2.08
N LYS A 84 -6.69 4.28 -1.53
CA LYS A 84 -7.05 5.36 -0.60
C LYS A 84 -6.26 5.26 0.69
N SER A 85 -6.30 4.10 1.37
CA SER A 85 -5.60 3.93 2.64
C SER A 85 -4.09 4.19 2.50
N TRP A 86 -3.47 3.71 1.41
CA TRP A 86 -2.06 3.99 1.14
C TRP A 86 -1.81 5.49 0.91
N LYS A 87 -2.63 6.17 0.10
CA LYS A 87 -2.47 7.61 -0.15
C LYS A 87 -2.62 8.44 1.11
N GLU A 88 -3.57 8.10 1.97
CA GLU A 88 -3.77 8.77 3.25
C GLU A 88 -2.56 8.57 4.18
N ASN A 89 -2.05 7.34 4.26
CA ASN A 89 -0.86 7.04 5.05
C ASN A 89 0.38 7.77 4.50
N PHE A 90 0.57 7.81 3.18
CA PHE A 90 1.66 8.54 2.54
C PHE A 90 1.59 10.05 2.80
N ALA A 91 0.38 10.63 2.76
CA ALA A 91 0.19 12.04 3.08
C ALA A 91 0.56 12.33 4.54
N SER A 92 0.07 11.50 5.48
CA SER A 92 0.35 11.66 6.91
C SER A 92 1.85 11.56 7.21
N VAL A 93 2.52 10.51 6.75
CA VAL A 93 3.98 10.36 6.93
C VAL A 93 4.75 11.51 6.26
N SER A 94 4.35 11.94 5.05
CA SER A 94 4.98 13.08 4.39
C SER A 94 4.82 14.39 5.17
N GLU A 95 3.71 14.58 5.89
CA GLU A 95 3.49 15.76 6.73
C GLU A 95 4.37 15.73 7.97
N VAL A 96 4.51 14.57 8.63
CA VAL A 96 5.45 14.38 9.75
C VAL A 96 6.88 14.75 9.32
N PHE A 97 7.35 14.24 8.18
CA PHE A 97 8.68 14.59 7.66
C PHE A 97 8.84 16.05 7.21
N LYS A 98 7.76 16.74 6.84
CA LYS A 98 7.82 18.18 6.53
C LYS A 98 7.93 19.02 7.79
N LYS A 99 7.28 18.60 8.88
CA LYS A 99 7.25 19.33 10.15
C LYS A 99 8.61 19.32 10.85
N ASP A 100 9.39 18.26 10.69
CA ASP A 100 10.79 18.17 11.15
C ASP A 100 11.75 19.15 10.45
N LYS A 101 11.37 19.73 9.29
CA LYS A 101 12.21 20.68 8.56
C LYS A 101 12.02 22.15 8.96
N ASP A 102 11.06 22.46 9.83
CA ASP A 102 10.67 23.83 10.19
C ASP A 102 10.97 24.17 11.67
N VAL A 103 11.82 23.39 12.36
CA VAL A 103 12.29 23.65 13.73
C VAL A 103 13.81 23.80 13.81
#